data_AF-A0A3A5RV32-F1
#
_entry.id   AF-A0A3A5RV32-F1
#
_cell.length_a   1.000
_cell.length_b   1.000
_cell.length_c   1.000
_cell.angle_alpha   90.00
_cell.angle_beta   90.00
_cell.angle_gamma   90.00
#
_symmetry.space_group_name_H-M   'P 1'
#
loop_
_entity.id
_entity.type
_entity.pdbx_description
1 polymer ?
#
loop_
_entity_poly.entity_id
_entity_poly.type
_entity_poly.pdbx_seq_one_letter_code
_entity_poly.pdbx_strand_id
1 'polypeptide(L)'
;MKNLTQLLFTLFCLCLPAMLQAQDKDDSKYLAGAVPEVDGKVVFTKEFSIPGMSQDEIYERLLGWMDARLKENENTSRVVFSDKEKGQIVGIGDEWIVFSSTALSLDRTKILYQLTVTCQPEKSVLEVEKIRFNYREGKEKYTAEEWIVDKYALNKAKTKLVRGLAKWRRKTVDFVDDLCLGAAEALSATTAKAPVEEKKEEKKEVKAVVNSGPTVITPKKQVTVEPAQAAEKASEGIVKDAQVIEVPQVKKPAALVPAQKSQQQEYKTIAPEQLSADAIQTGAGKLVIVIGQEPFNMTMMTANSGGSLGKVNGKPVVFSILSPDQPYEQMEKAESYTIRFYPTGQTEPTVILECKKLPSPATMEGMPRTYVGEILKAMVK
;
A
#
# COMPACT_ATOMS: atom_id res chain seq x y z
N MET A 1 50.92 45.20 17.16
CA MET A 1 49.91 44.53 17.99
C MET A 1 48.51 44.55 17.37
N LYS A 2 47.96 45.69 16.91
CA LYS A 2 46.60 45.80 16.31
C LYS A 2 46.32 44.83 15.14
N ASN A 3 47.29 44.63 14.24
CA ASN A 3 47.08 43.79 13.05
C ASN A 3 47.05 42.29 13.36
N LEU A 4 47.71 41.84 14.44
CA LEU A 4 47.71 40.45 14.89
C LEU A 4 46.40 40.10 15.60
N THR A 5 45.84 41.05 16.37
CA THR A 5 44.54 40.91 17.02
C THR A 5 43.41 40.86 15.99
N GLN A 6 43.48 41.66 14.92
CA GLN A 6 42.52 41.61 13.81
C GLN A 6 42.59 40.29 13.03
N LEU A 7 43.79 39.76 12.77
CA LEU A 7 43.98 38.47 12.09
C LEU A 7 43.44 37.29 12.93
N LEU A 8 43.67 37.33 14.25
CA LEU A 8 43.12 36.33 15.17
C LEU A 8 41.59 36.42 15.27
N PHE A 9 41.02 37.64 15.24
CA PHE A 9 39.57 37.83 15.26
C PHE A 9 38.89 37.40 13.96
N THR A 10 39.49 37.66 12.80
CA THR A 10 38.95 37.18 11.52
C THR A 10 39.08 35.66 11.37
N LEU A 11 40.18 35.06 11.87
CA LEU A 11 40.33 33.60 11.92
C LEU A 11 39.30 32.97 12.89
N PHE A 12 39.06 33.58 14.06
CA PHE A 12 38.04 33.15 15.01
C PHE A 12 36.62 33.25 14.42
N CYS A 13 36.31 34.33 13.70
CA CYS A 13 35.05 34.50 12.97
C CYS A 13 34.86 33.53 11.79
N LEU A 14 35.94 33.07 11.16
CA LEU A 14 35.91 32.04 10.11
C LEU A 14 35.78 30.62 10.68
N CYS A 15 36.17 30.39 11.93
CA CYS A 15 36.03 29.10 12.62
C CYS A 15 34.69 28.93 13.37
N LEU A 16 34.02 30.03 13.75
CA LEU A 16 32.69 30.00 14.39
C LEU A 16 31.61 29.24 13.58
N PRO A 17 31.50 29.36 12.24
CA PRO A 17 30.54 28.57 11.45
C PRO A 17 30.84 27.07 11.45
N ALA A 18 32.10 26.66 11.60
CA ALA A 18 32.49 25.26 11.65
C ALA A 18 32.11 24.60 12.99
N MET A 19 32.10 25.36 14.09
CA MET A 19 31.66 24.87 15.40
C MET A 19 30.13 24.84 15.54
N LEU A 20 29.39 25.72 14.84
CA LEU A 20 27.92 25.71 14.81
C LEU A 20 27.31 24.52 14.04
N GLN A 21 28.08 23.87 13.16
CA GLN A 21 27.67 22.63 12.46
C GLN A 21 27.83 21.36 13.32
N ALA A 22 28.44 21.47 14.51
CA ALA A 22 28.51 20.41 15.51
C ALA A 22 27.41 20.53 16.56
N GLN A 23 26.20 20.98 16.17
CA GLN A 23 25.02 20.64 16.94
C GLN A 23 24.92 19.12 16.92
N ASP A 24 25.12 18.48 18.08
CA ASP A 24 24.79 17.08 18.29
C ASP A 24 23.35 16.89 17.82
N LYS A 25 23.19 16.29 16.64
CA LYS A 25 21.88 15.89 16.14
C LYS A 25 21.39 14.83 17.12
N ASP A 26 20.25 15.09 17.75
CA ASP A 26 19.60 14.09 18.58
C ASP A 26 19.19 12.91 17.70
N ASP A 27 20.05 11.90 17.68
CA ASP A 27 19.87 10.71 16.87
C ASP A 27 19.13 9.60 17.65
N SER A 28 18.66 9.87 18.88
CA SER A 28 18.07 8.87 19.77
C SER A 28 16.93 8.07 19.11
N LYS A 29 16.11 8.75 18.30
CA LYS A 29 15.02 8.16 17.50
C LYS A 29 15.49 7.05 16.56
N TYR A 30 16.72 7.12 16.07
CA TYR A 30 17.25 6.30 14.97
C TYR A 30 18.22 5.20 15.43
N LEU A 31 18.45 5.06 16.73
CA LEU A 31 19.39 4.07 17.29
C LEU A 31 18.76 2.66 17.30
N ALA A 32 19.26 1.78 18.18
CA ALA A 32 18.90 0.37 18.21
C ALA A 32 17.37 0.15 18.21
N GLY A 33 16.91 -0.75 17.35
CA GLY A 33 15.48 -1.08 17.21
C GLY A 33 14.66 -0.09 16.38
N ALA A 34 15.24 1.02 15.91
CA ALA A 34 14.54 1.92 14.98
C ALA A 34 14.29 1.30 13.60
N VAL A 35 15.10 0.31 13.19
CA VAL A 35 14.92 -0.47 11.95
C VAL A 35 14.77 -1.94 12.36
N PRO A 36 13.54 -2.45 12.50
CA PRO A 36 13.26 -3.81 12.94
C PRO A 36 13.57 -4.85 11.86
N GLU A 37 13.93 -6.06 12.30
CA GLU A 37 14.15 -7.21 11.43
C GLU A 37 13.28 -8.39 11.90
N VAL A 38 12.48 -8.96 10.99
CA VAL A 38 11.69 -10.19 11.18
C VAL A 38 12.18 -11.20 10.16
N ASP A 39 12.66 -12.37 10.60
CA ASP A 39 13.25 -13.40 9.73
C ASP A 39 14.35 -12.87 8.77
N GLY A 40 15.14 -11.90 9.24
CA GLY A 40 16.20 -11.27 8.47
C GLY A 40 15.71 -10.32 7.37
N LYS A 41 14.45 -9.90 7.42
CA LYS A 41 13.85 -8.88 6.55
C LYS A 41 13.49 -7.63 7.33
N VAL A 42 13.69 -6.47 6.73
CA VAL A 42 13.27 -5.20 7.32
C VAL A 42 11.76 -5.06 7.17
N VAL A 43 11.05 -5.07 8.29
CA VAL A 43 9.59 -4.96 8.35
C VAL A 43 9.22 -3.95 9.43
N PHE A 44 8.89 -2.74 9.03
CA PHE A 44 8.34 -1.75 9.95
C PHE A 44 6.87 -2.06 10.19
N THR A 45 6.44 -2.14 11.45
CA THR A 45 5.07 -2.52 11.80
C THR A 45 4.46 -1.52 12.76
N LYS A 46 3.29 -0.98 12.40
CA LYS A 46 2.52 -0.10 13.25
C LYS A 46 1.13 -0.67 13.52
N GLU A 47 0.84 -0.91 14.80
CA GLU A 47 -0.50 -1.29 15.23
C GLU A 47 -1.32 -0.04 15.61
N PHE A 48 -2.56 0.00 15.14
CA PHE A 48 -3.57 0.98 15.49
C PHE A 48 -4.71 0.27 16.23
N SER A 49 -5.04 0.76 17.43
CA SER A 49 -6.27 0.36 18.12
C SER A 49 -7.31 1.45 17.90
N ILE A 50 -8.46 1.10 17.32
CA ILE A 50 -9.52 2.03 16.95
C ILE A 50 -10.85 1.57 17.58
N PRO A 51 -11.04 1.73 18.91
CA PRO A 51 -12.23 1.24 19.61
C PRO A 51 -13.53 1.78 19.01
N GLY A 52 -14.53 0.91 18.87
CA GLY A 52 -15.85 1.25 18.31
C GLY A 52 -15.92 1.33 16.79
N MET A 53 -14.83 1.08 16.06
CA MET A 53 -14.82 1.07 14.59
C MET A 53 -14.86 -0.36 14.04
N SER A 54 -15.76 -0.60 13.08
CA SER A 54 -15.87 -1.91 12.42
C SER A 54 -14.69 -2.17 11.48
N GLN A 55 -14.41 -3.45 11.18
CA GLN A 55 -13.40 -3.83 10.19
C GLN A 55 -13.65 -3.13 8.84
N ASP A 56 -14.91 -3.11 8.39
CA ASP A 56 -15.32 -2.52 7.11
C ASP A 56 -14.99 -1.02 7.05
N GLU A 57 -15.29 -0.29 8.12
CA GLU A 57 -15.02 1.15 8.18
C GLU A 57 -13.52 1.44 8.23
N ILE A 58 -12.74 0.67 9.00
CA ILE A 58 -11.27 0.76 9.03
C ILE A 58 -10.71 0.49 7.63
N TYR A 59 -11.19 -0.58 6.98
CA TYR A 59 -10.78 -0.98 5.64
C TYR A 59 -11.07 0.11 4.61
N GLU A 60 -12.28 0.66 4.58
CA GLU A 60 -12.64 1.69 3.60
C GLU A 60 -11.81 2.97 3.76
N ARG A 61 -11.56 3.39 5.01
CA ARG A 61 -10.70 4.55 5.30
C ARG A 61 -9.26 4.34 4.85
N LEU A 62 -8.66 3.20 5.19
CA LEU A 62 -7.27 2.89 4.85
C LEU A 62 -7.10 2.59 3.36
N LEU A 63 -8.10 1.99 2.70
CA LEU A 63 -8.08 1.79 1.26
C LEU A 63 -8.11 3.13 0.53
N GLY A 64 -9.04 4.02 0.91
CA GLY A 64 -9.14 5.35 0.33
C GLY A 64 -7.87 6.18 0.53
N TRP A 65 -7.29 6.13 1.74
CA TRP A 65 -6.01 6.77 2.02
C TRP A 65 -4.86 6.20 1.19
N MET A 66 -4.70 4.87 1.16
CA MET A 66 -3.61 4.23 0.44
C MET A 66 -3.69 4.49 -1.07
N ASP A 67 -4.89 4.44 -1.66
CA ASP A 67 -5.09 4.76 -3.07
C ASP A 67 -4.71 6.21 -3.39
N ALA A 68 -5.20 7.17 -2.60
CA ALA A 68 -4.87 8.58 -2.77
C ALA A 68 -3.37 8.83 -2.60
N ARG A 69 -2.78 8.34 -1.52
CA ARG A 69 -1.37 8.53 -1.17
C ARG A 69 -0.41 7.95 -2.20
N LEU A 70 -0.74 6.80 -2.78
CA LEU A 70 0.09 6.18 -3.83
C LEU A 70 -0.09 6.86 -5.19
N LYS A 71 -1.28 7.38 -5.48
CA LYS A 71 -1.56 8.11 -6.72
C LYS A 71 -0.83 9.45 -6.81
N GLU A 72 -0.59 10.11 -5.68
CA GLU A 72 0.22 11.34 -5.58
C GLU A 72 1.65 11.17 -6.12
N ASN A 73 2.15 9.94 -6.21
CA ASN A 73 3.48 9.66 -6.74
C ASN A 73 3.58 9.81 -8.27
N GLU A 74 2.44 9.90 -8.97
CA GLU A 74 2.35 10.08 -10.44
C GLU A 74 3.19 9.07 -11.25
N ASN A 75 3.24 7.82 -10.78
CA ASN A 75 4.04 6.76 -11.41
C ASN A 75 3.35 5.38 -11.28
N THR A 76 4.11 4.28 -11.26
CA THR A 76 3.55 2.92 -11.13
C THR A 76 3.08 2.55 -9.73
N SER A 77 3.18 3.46 -8.76
CA SER A 77 2.65 3.30 -7.40
C SER A 77 1.14 3.11 -7.42
N ARG A 78 0.64 2.08 -6.73
CA ARG A 78 -0.78 1.72 -6.71
C ARG A 78 -1.10 0.66 -5.67
N VAL A 79 -2.38 0.55 -5.30
CA VAL A 79 -2.93 -0.65 -4.66
C VAL A 79 -2.89 -1.79 -5.69
N VAL A 80 -2.27 -2.91 -5.32
CA VAL A 80 -2.11 -4.10 -6.19
C VAL A 80 -2.99 -5.28 -5.77
N PHE A 81 -3.45 -5.29 -4.52
CA PHE A 81 -4.39 -6.27 -4.00
C PHE A 81 -5.24 -5.67 -2.90
N SER A 82 -6.51 -6.03 -2.86
CA SER A 82 -7.44 -5.65 -1.81
C SER A 82 -8.51 -6.73 -1.64
N ASP A 83 -8.79 -7.12 -0.40
CA ASP A 83 -9.75 -8.15 -0.01
C ASP A 83 -10.54 -7.62 1.20
N LYS A 84 -11.77 -7.16 0.95
CA LYS A 84 -12.61 -6.55 1.97
C LYS A 84 -13.02 -7.55 3.05
N GLU A 85 -13.30 -8.80 2.67
CA GLU A 85 -13.73 -9.84 3.61
C GLU A 85 -12.62 -10.18 4.60
N LYS A 86 -11.37 -10.28 4.12
CA LYS A 86 -10.20 -10.52 4.96
C LYS A 86 -9.60 -9.25 5.57
N GLY A 87 -10.12 -8.09 5.23
CA GLY A 87 -9.59 -6.80 5.67
C GLY A 87 -8.17 -6.52 5.18
N GLN A 88 -7.74 -7.05 4.03
CA GLN A 88 -6.37 -6.92 3.55
C GLN A 88 -6.25 -5.90 2.42
N ILE A 89 -5.28 -5.00 2.51
CA ILE A 89 -4.97 -4.02 1.47
C ILE A 89 -3.47 -4.01 1.26
N VAL A 90 -3.06 -4.02 0.00
CA VAL A 90 -1.67 -4.20 -0.37
C VAL A 90 -1.32 -3.24 -1.49
N GLY A 91 -0.31 -2.40 -1.26
CA GLY A 91 0.18 -1.39 -2.20
C GLY A 91 1.67 -1.47 -2.46
N ILE A 92 2.09 -0.93 -3.60
CA ILE A 92 3.49 -0.68 -3.94
C ILE A 92 3.73 0.81 -4.14
N GLY A 93 4.89 1.30 -3.69
CA GLY A 93 5.34 2.67 -3.91
C GLY A 93 6.72 2.76 -4.55
N ASP A 94 6.92 3.78 -5.38
CA ASP A 94 8.21 4.27 -5.91
C ASP A 94 8.27 5.78 -5.67
N GLU A 95 9.15 6.24 -4.77
CA GLU A 95 9.22 7.64 -4.35
C GLU A 95 10.66 8.15 -4.25
N TRP A 96 10.82 9.47 -4.33
CA TRP A 96 12.11 10.10 -4.08
C TRP A 96 12.28 10.45 -2.60
N ILE A 97 13.32 9.91 -1.98
CA ILE A 97 13.82 10.40 -0.69
C ILE A 97 14.96 11.39 -0.94
N VAL A 98 14.77 12.63 -0.51
CA VAL A 98 15.79 13.68 -0.58
C VAL A 98 16.64 13.68 0.70
N PHE A 99 17.94 13.42 0.56
CA PHE A 99 18.89 13.52 1.68
C PHE A 99 19.30 14.96 1.96
N SER A 100 19.59 15.72 0.90
CA SER A 100 19.92 17.14 0.98
C SER A 100 19.59 17.84 -0.33
N SER A 101 19.13 19.08 -0.23
CA SER A 101 18.88 19.96 -1.37
C SER A 101 19.54 21.31 -1.11
N THR A 102 20.42 21.74 -2.00
CA THR A 102 21.04 23.06 -2.02
C THR A 102 20.89 23.66 -3.41
N ALA A 103 21.21 24.95 -3.57
CA ALA A 103 21.09 25.63 -4.86
C ALA A 103 21.89 24.96 -6.00
N LEU A 104 22.96 24.21 -5.67
CA LEU A 104 23.87 23.63 -6.66
C LEU A 104 23.86 22.10 -6.69
N SER A 105 23.18 21.45 -5.74
CA SER A 105 23.22 19.99 -5.63
C SER A 105 21.95 19.42 -5.02
N LEU A 106 21.50 18.31 -5.59
CA LEU A 106 20.40 17.52 -5.07
C LEU A 106 20.91 16.10 -4.83
N ASP A 107 20.90 15.69 -3.57
CA ASP A 107 21.21 14.31 -3.17
C ASP A 107 19.91 13.59 -2.81
N ARG A 108 19.53 12.62 -3.62
CA ARG A 108 18.30 11.84 -3.45
C ARG A 108 18.45 10.40 -3.92
N THR A 109 17.65 9.51 -3.35
CA THR A 109 17.49 8.13 -3.80
C THR A 109 16.04 7.85 -4.15
N LYS A 110 15.79 6.93 -5.09
CA LYS A 110 14.47 6.31 -5.14
C LYS A 110 14.35 5.29 -4.02
N ILE A 111 13.21 5.25 -3.34
CA ILE A 111 12.79 4.19 -2.44
C ILE A 111 11.65 3.42 -3.12
N LEU A 112 11.79 2.10 -3.18
CA LEU A 112 10.74 1.19 -3.62
C LEU A 112 10.33 0.36 -2.41
N TYR A 113 9.03 0.22 -2.18
CA TYR A 113 8.54 -0.39 -0.95
C TYR A 113 7.14 -0.99 -1.14
N GLN A 114 6.79 -1.88 -0.22
CA GLN A 114 5.47 -2.47 -0.08
C GLN A 114 4.78 -1.89 1.15
N LEU A 115 3.50 -1.55 1.01
CA LEU A 115 2.58 -1.26 2.09
C LEU A 115 1.61 -2.43 2.22
N THR A 116 1.43 -2.94 3.43
CA THR A 116 0.41 -3.96 3.72
C THR A 116 -0.39 -3.51 4.92
N VAL A 117 -1.71 -3.54 4.79
CA VAL A 117 -2.65 -3.21 5.84
C VAL A 117 -3.52 -4.43 6.10
N THR A 118 -3.60 -4.84 7.36
CA THR A 118 -4.54 -5.86 7.82
C THR A 118 -5.51 -5.24 8.82
N CYS A 119 -6.79 -5.23 8.48
CA CYS A 119 -7.87 -4.69 9.28
C CYS A 119 -8.61 -5.82 10.01
N GLN A 120 -8.91 -5.59 11.28
CA GLN A 120 -9.77 -6.41 12.13
C GLN A 120 -10.76 -5.48 12.83
N PRO A 121 -11.83 -6.00 13.45
CA PRO A 121 -12.68 -5.17 14.29
C PRO A 121 -11.84 -4.41 15.34
N GLU A 122 -12.01 -3.10 15.40
CA GLU A 122 -11.33 -2.18 16.32
C GLU A 122 -9.78 -2.18 16.27
N LYS A 123 -9.17 -2.81 15.25
CA LYS A 123 -7.72 -2.92 15.12
C LYS A 123 -7.28 -2.86 13.66
N SER A 124 -6.13 -2.22 13.43
CA SER A 124 -5.42 -2.33 12.15
C SER A 124 -3.93 -2.50 12.37
N VAL A 125 -3.27 -3.18 11.45
CA VAL A 125 -1.81 -3.31 11.40
C VAL A 125 -1.34 -2.82 10.05
N LEU A 126 -0.44 -1.83 10.05
CA LEU A 126 0.26 -1.33 8.87
C LEU A 126 1.70 -1.86 8.88
N GLU A 127 2.11 -2.44 7.77
CA GLU A 127 3.45 -2.95 7.55
C GLU A 127 4.10 -2.28 6.35
N VAL A 128 5.35 -1.85 6.52
CA VAL A 128 6.19 -1.34 5.43
C VAL A 128 7.40 -2.23 5.29
N GLU A 129 7.49 -2.93 4.17
CA GLU A 129 8.50 -3.96 3.94
C GLU A 129 9.02 -3.94 2.49
N LYS A 130 9.92 -4.88 2.17
CA LYS A 130 10.56 -5.03 0.86
C LYS A 130 11.22 -3.75 0.34
N ILE A 131 11.80 -2.98 1.26
CA ILE A 131 12.39 -1.68 0.98
C ILE A 131 13.67 -1.84 0.16
N ARG A 132 13.72 -1.17 -0.99
CA ARG A 132 14.89 -1.12 -1.88
C ARG A 132 15.21 0.30 -2.26
N PHE A 133 16.48 0.55 -2.52
CA PHE A 133 16.96 1.86 -2.94
C PHE A 133 17.59 1.78 -4.32
N ASN A 134 17.20 2.69 -5.21
CA ASN A 134 17.89 2.94 -6.47
C ASN A 134 18.53 4.34 -6.41
N TYR A 135 19.85 4.36 -6.26
CA TYR A 135 20.64 5.57 -6.11
C TYR A 135 21.46 5.85 -7.38
N ARG A 136 21.86 7.11 -7.57
CA ARG A 136 22.60 7.56 -8.76
C ARG A 136 21.93 7.07 -10.06
N GLU A 137 20.63 7.33 -10.19
CA GLU A 137 19.82 6.94 -11.36
C GLU A 137 19.80 5.41 -11.60
N GLY A 138 19.89 4.62 -10.53
CA GLY A 138 19.81 3.15 -10.57
C GLY A 138 21.13 2.44 -10.84
N LYS A 139 22.25 3.18 -10.94
CA LYS A 139 23.61 2.61 -11.01
C LYS A 139 23.99 1.88 -9.72
N GLU A 140 23.46 2.34 -8.59
CA GLU A 140 23.68 1.76 -7.28
C GLU A 140 22.34 1.26 -6.74
N LYS A 141 22.30 -0.02 -6.34
CA LYS A 141 21.09 -0.67 -5.82
C LYS A 141 21.39 -1.28 -4.46
N TYR A 142 20.55 -0.94 -3.48
CA TYR A 142 20.72 -1.39 -2.11
C TYR A 142 19.40 -1.96 -1.57
N THR A 143 19.48 -3.02 -0.78
CA THR A 143 18.35 -3.51 0.03
C THR A 143 18.39 -2.85 1.41
N ALA A 144 17.25 -2.74 2.09
CA ALA A 144 17.25 -2.20 3.45
C ALA A 144 18.05 -3.10 4.42
N GLU A 145 17.97 -4.41 4.24
CA GLU A 145 18.64 -5.44 5.04
C GLU A 145 20.16 -5.33 5.00
N GLU A 146 20.73 -4.84 3.90
CA GLU A 146 22.18 -4.71 3.72
C GLU A 146 22.69 -3.29 3.97
N TRP A 147 21.79 -2.34 4.24
CA TRP A 147 22.13 -0.92 4.23
C TRP A 147 21.75 -0.17 5.51
N ILE A 148 20.53 -0.33 6.00
CA ILE A 148 19.98 0.50 7.09
C ILE A 148 19.79 -0.24 8.41
N VAL A 149 19.94 -1.57 8.46
CA VAL A 149 19.83 -2.35 9.71
C VAL A 149 20.91 -2.00 10.73
N ASP A 150 20.66 -2.32 12.01
CA ASP A 150 21.55 -2.02 13.12
C ASP A 150 22.99 -2.48 12.87
N LYS A 151 23.14 -3.68 12.30
CA LYS A 151 24.43 -4.33 12.02
C LYS A 151 25.37 -3.44 11.18
N TYR A 152 24.83 -2.70 10.23
CA TYR A 152 25.62 -1.88 9.30
C TYR A 152 25.53 -0.38 9.64
N ALA A 153 24.35 0.10 10.01
CA ALA A 153 24.08 1.53 10.17
C ALA A 153 24.40 2.08 11.56
N LEU A 154 24.73 1.24 12.54
CA LEU A 154 25.15 1.67 13.89
C LEU A 154 26.60 1.28 14.19
N ASN A 155 27.24 2.03 15.08
CA ASN A 155 28.52 1.61 15.66
C ASN A 155 28.35 0.33 16.48
N LYS A 156 29.46 -0.34 16.83
CA LYS A 156 29.44 -1.58 17.62
C LYS A 156 28.68 -1.45 18.96
N ALA A 157 28.70 -0.27 19.57
CA ALA A 157 28.01 0.02 20.83
C ALA A 157 26.50 0.35 20.64
N LYS A 158 26.01 0.44 19.41
CA LYS A 158 24.65 0.87 19.04
C LYS A 158 24.22 2.24 19.61
N THR A 159 25.18 3.12 19.89
CA THR A 159 24.96 4.45 20.47
C THR A 159 25.06 5.58 19.46
N LYS A 160 25.60 5.33 18.26
CA LYS A 160 25.76 6.33 17.20
C LYS A 160 25.50 5.72 15.83
N LEU A 161 24.98 6.54 14.91
CA LEU A 161 24.85 6.20 13.50
C LEU A 161 26.23 6.20 12.81
N VAL A 162 26.44 5.24 11.91
CA VAL A 162 27.59 5.23 11.00
C VAL A 162 27.44 6.37 10.01
N ARG A 163 28.42 7.29 9.96
CA ARG A 163 28.34 8.56 9.21
C ARG A 163 27.85 8.42 7.77
N GLY A 164 28.32 7.42 7.02
CA GLY A 164 27.94 7.19 5.62
C GLY A 164 26.51 6.67 5.42
N LEU A 165 25.97 5.96 6.42
CA LEU A 165 24.65 5.33 6.37
C LEU A 165 23.59 6.14 7.13
N ALA A 166 24.02 7.10 7.94
CA ALA A 166 23.14 7.91 8.78
C ALA A 166 22.03 8.63 8.01
N LYS A 167 22.32 9.16 6.81
CA LYS A 167 21.31 9.83 5.97
C LYS A 167 20.22 8.86 5.48
N TRP A 168 20.61 7.64 5.14
CA TRP A 168 19.72 6.58 4.68
C TRP A 168 18.79 6.16 5.79
N ARG A 169 19.37 5.76 6.93
CA ARG A 169 18.60 5.30 8.08
C ARG A 169 17.64 6.35 8.61
N ARG A 170 18.10 7.61 8.79
CA ARG A 170 17.21 8.70 9.25
C ARG A 170 16.04 8.90 8.30
N LYS A 171 16.33 9.10 7.01
CA LYS A 171 15.28 9.42 6.04
C LYS A 171 14.33 8.27 5.77
N THR A 172 14.78 7.02 5.87
CA THR A 172 13.85 5.89 5.79
C THR A 172 12.96 5.81 7.02
N VAL A 173 13.50 5.96 8.23
CA VAL A 173 12.67 5.97 9.46
C VAL A 173 11.67 7.13 9.42
N ASP A 174 12.09 8.33 9.03
CA ASP A 174 11.20 9.49 8.89
C ASP A 174 10.11 9.23 7.84
N PHE A 175 10.48 8.67 6.69
CA PHE A 175 9.53 8.31 5.63
C PHE A 175 8.45 7.32 6.11
N VAL A 176 8.85 6.29 6.85
CA VAL A 176 7.89 5.30 7.38
C VAL A 176 7.03 5.91 8.49
N ASP A 177 7.57 6.80 9.32
CA ASP A 177 6.78 7.56 10.29
C ASP A 177 5.72 8.42 9.60
N ASP A 178 6.06 9.11 8.50
CA ASP A 178 5.11 9.91 7.71
C ASP A 178 3.98 9.04 7.12
N LEU A 179 4.30 7.81 6.66
CA LEU A 179 3.29 6.85 6.22
C LEU A 179 2.35 6.44 7.37
N CYS A 180 2.89 6.20 8.57
CA CYS A 180 2.09 5.86 9.75
C CYS A 180 1.20 7.02 10.21
N LEU A 181 1.70 8.25 10.14
CA LEU A 181 0.93 9.45 10.44
C LEU A 181 -0.24 9.61 9.45
N GLY A 182 0.02 9.45 8.16
CA GLY A 182 -1.05 9.49 7.15
C GLY A 182 -2.14 8.44 7.39
N ALA A 183 -1.76 7.21 7.75
CA ALA A 183 -2.73 6.17 8.11
C ALA A 183 -3.52 6.51 9.38
N ALA A 184 -2.85 7.05 10.41
CA ALA A 184 -3.50 7.50 11.64
C ALA A 184 -4.51 8.64 11.40
N GLU A 185 -4.17 9.60 10.54
CA GLU A 185 -5.05 10.71 10.15
C GLU A 185 -6.29 10.18 9.41
N ALA A 186 -6.11 9.25 8.48
CA ALA A 186 -7.21 8.61 7.76
C ALA A 186 -8.18 7.87 8.71
N LEU A 187 -7.64 7.18 9.71
CA LEU A 187 -8.43 6.52 10.75
C LEU A 187 -9.11 7.51 11.70
N SER A 188 -8.55 8.71 11.88
CA SER A 188 -9.09 9.74 12.78
C SER A 188 -10.12 10.66 12.12
N ALA A 189 -10.17 10.71 10.78
CA ALA A 189 -11.03 11.62 10.03
C ALA A 189 -12.53 11.33 10.27
N THR A 190 -13.30 12.31 10.72
CA THR A 190 -14.75 12.17 10.85
C THR A 190 -15.40 12.29 9.48
N THR A 191 -16.37 11.43 9.16
CA THR A 191 -17.24 11.56 7.97
C THR A 191 -18.25 12.70 8.17
N ALA A 192 -17.78 13.97 8.24
CA ALA A 192 -18.57 15.20 8.05
C ALA A 192 -17.68 16.47 8.01
N LYS A 193 -17.90 17.36 7.04
CA LYS A 193 -17.26 18.69 6.87
C LYS A 193 -17.54 19.66 8.04
N ALA A 194 -16.51 20.15 8.75
CA ALA A 194 -16.36 21.49 9.37
C ALA A 194 -15.02 21.60 10.16
N PRO A 195 -14.45 22.81 10.40
CA PRO A 195 -13.01 23.02 10.60
C PRO A 195 -12.47 22.74 12.01
N VAL A 196 -11.16 22.50 12.05
CA VAL A 196 -10.34 22.01 13.16
C VAL A 196 -9.92 23.15 14.11
N GLU A 197 -10.16 22.98 15.42
CA GLU A 197 -9.37 23.64 16.47
C GLU A 197 -8.24 22.70 16.90
N GLU A 198 -7.00 23.19 16.81
CA GLU A 198 -5.79 22.55 17.33
C GLU A 198 -5.79 22.55 18.86
N LYS A 199 -5.53 21.38 19.46
CA LYS A 199 -4.97 21.31 20.82
C LYS A 199 -3.66 20.53 20.80
N LYS A 200 -2.62 21.23 21.26
CA LYS A 200 -1.24 20.82 21.48
C LYS A 200 -1.11 19.45 22.14
N GLU A 201 -0.27 18.62 21.54
CA GLU A 201 0.28 17.40 22.14
C GLU A 201 1.33 17.73 23.20
N GLU A 202 1.23 17.04 24.34
CA GLU A 202 2.29 16.93 25.34
C GLU A 202 3.37 15.95 24.89
N LYS A 203 4.63 16.38 25.02
CA LYS A 203 5.84 15.59 24.72
C LYS A 203 5.89 14.29 25.53
N LYS A 204 5.73 13.16 24.84
CA LYS A 204 6.23 11.83 25.28
C LYS A 204 7.48 11.45 24.48
N GLU A 205 8.36 10.69 25.13
CA GLU A 205 9.69 10.30 24.67
C GLU A 205 9.77 9.87 23.20
N VAL A 206 10.75 10.43 22.49
CA VAL A 206 10.93 10.29 21.04
C VAL A 206 11.55 8.93 20.71
N LYS A 207 10.71 7.89 20.63
CA LYS A 207 11.00 6.67 19.86
C LYS A 207 10.34 6.80 18.48
N ALA A 208 10.90 6.15 17.46
CA ALA A 208 10.28 6.11 16.14
C ALA A 208 8.80 5.68 16.24
N VAL A 209 7.89 6.40 15.60
CA VAL A 209 6.44 6.15 15.69
C VAL A 209 6.15 4.72 15.26
N VAL A 210 6.87 4.25 14.25
CA VAL A 210 6.84 2.91 13.65
C VAL A 210 7.28 1.75 14.54
N ASN A 211 7.78 1.99 15.76
CA ASN A 211 8.15 0.94 16.72
C ASN A 211 7.72 1.26 18.15
N SER A 212 6.81 2.22 18.31
CA SER A 212 6.10 2.43 19.56
C SER A 212 4.91 1.46 19.62
N GLY A 213 4.53 1.02 20.83
CA GLY A 213 3.38 0.13 21.03
C GLY A 213 2.08 0.64 20.38
N PRO A 214 0.98 -0.12 20.48
CA PRO A 214 -0.26 0.18 19.76
C PRO A 214 -0.68 1.65 19.94
N THR A 215 -0.81 2.38 18.82
CA THR A 215 -1.35 3.74 18.87
C THR A 215 -2.86 3.63 18.99
N VAL A 216 -3.40 4.12 20.10
CA VAL A 216 -4.85 4.22 20.30
C VAL A 216 -5.35 5.44 19.55
N ILE A 217 -6.15 5.20 18.51
CA ILE A 217 -6.88 6.22 17.77
C ILE A 217 -8.25 6.33 18.43
N THR A 218 -8.49 7.42 19.16
CA THR A 218 -9.85 7.77 19.60
C THR A 218 -10.56 8.47 18.45
N PRO A 219 -11.58 7.86 17.81
CA PRO A 219 -12.39 8.56 16.83
C PRO A 219 -12.95 9.82 17.48
N LYS A 220 -12.90 10.98 16.80
CA LYS A 220 -13.49 12.21 17.35
C LYS A 220 -14.99 12.00 17.55
N LYS A 221 -15.39 11.75 18.80
CA LYS A 221 -16.78 11.52 19.21
C LYS A 221 -17.62 12.73 18.81
N GLN A 222 -18.68 12.50 18.02
CA GLN A 222 -19.75 13.50 17.91
C GLN A 222 -20.42 13.61 19.28
N VAL A 223 -20.37 14.80 19.87
CA VAL A 223 -21.21 15.14 21.02
C VAL A 223 -22.63 15.26 20.48
N THR A 224 -23.41 14.19 20.58
CA THR A 224 -24.87 14.29 20.51
C THR A 224 -25.30 15.07 21.75
N VAL A 225 -25.67 16.33 21.55
CA VAL A 225 -26.31 17.13 22.59
C VAL A 225 -27.71 16.56 22.77
N GLU A 226 -27.89 15.77 23.83
CA GLU A 226 -29.20 15.44 24.35
C GLU A 226 -29.84 16.78 24.80
N PRO A 227 -31.07 17.12 24.39
CA PRO A 227 -31.72 18.32 24.90
C PRO A 227 -31.96 18.14 26.40
N ALA A 228 -31.42 19.07 27.19
CA ALA A 228 -31.69 19.16 28.61
C ALA A 228 -33.21 19.20 28.87
N GLN A 229 -33.66 18.27 29.71
CA GLN A 229 -34.93 18.39 30.41
C GLN A 229 -34.94 19.70 31.20
N ALA A 230 -35.93 20.55 30.91
CA ALA A 230 -36.30 21.66 31.76
C ALA A 230 -37.70 21.40 32.34
N ALA A 231 -37.70 21.18 33.65
CA ALA A 231 -38.67 21.60 34.66
C ALA A 231 -40.16 21.24 34.53
N GLU A 232 -40.64 20.64 35.62
CA GLU A 232 -42.01 20.48 36.07
C GLU A 232 -42.90 21.74 35.89
N LYS A 233 -44.14 21.52 35.46
CA LYS A 233 -45.33 21.97 36.21
C LYS A 233 -46.57 21.16 35.81
N ALA A 234 -47.38 20.86 36.83
CA ALA A 234 -48.55 20.00 36.85
C ALA A 234 -49.79 20.57 36.13
N SER A 235 -50.63 19.67 35.61
CA SER A 235 -52.09 19.72 35.77
C SER A 235 -52.74 18.39 35.36
N GLU A 236 -53.65 17.92 36.20
CA GLU A 236 -54.46 16.69 36.15
C GLU A 236 -55.40 16.57 34.94
N GLY A 237 -55.86 15.35 34.61
CA GLY A 237 -57.15 15.18 33.93
C GLY A 237 -57.33 14.04 32.90
N ILE A 238 -57.60 12.81 33.36
CA ILE A 238 -58.77 11.97 33.01
C ILE A 238 -59.00 11.49 31.53
N VAL A 239 -59.00 10.15 31.39
CA VAL A 239 -59.80 9.17 30.57
C VAL A 239 -59.68 8.97 29.03
N LYS A 240 -59.42 7.68 28.71
CA LYS A 240 -60.11 6.73 27.80
C LYS A 240 -59.93 6.75 26.26
N ASP A 241 -59.79 5.51 25.79
CA ASP A 241 -60.28 4.86 24.55
C ASP A 241 -59.49 4.88 23.22
N ALA A 242 -59.15 3.64 22.81
CA ALA A 242 -59.42 2.98 21.52
C ALA A 242 -58.79 3.42 20.17
N GLN A 243 -58.33 2.35 19.45
CA GLN A 243 -58.26 2.13 17.99
C GLN A 243 -57.13 2.84 17.21
N VAL A 244 -56.16 2.13 16.63
CA VAL A 244 -56.17 1.37 15.35
C VAL A 244 -56.79 2.19 14.22
N ILE A 245 -55.98 2.56 13.20
CA ILE A 245 -56.29 2.54 11.75
C ILE A 245 -54.97 2.73 10.98
N GLU A 246 -54.62 1.67 10.24
CA GLU A 246 -54.28 1.57 8.82
C GLU A 246 -53.49 2.66 8.05
N VAL A 247 -52.54 2.12 7.27
CA VAL A 247 -51.73 2.72 6.21
C VAL A 247 -52.60 3.28 5.07
N PRO A 248 -52.18 4.36 4.40
CA PRO A 248 -52.21 4.30 2.93
C PRO A 248 -50.92 4.81 2.26
N GLN A 249 -50.66 4.16 1.13
CA GLN A 249 -49.56 4.30 0.21
C GLN A 249 -49.59 5.58 -0.67
N VAL A 250 -48.37 6.00 -1.05
CA VAL A 250 -47.94 6.62 -2.32
C VAL A 250 -48.28 8.09 -2.59
N LYS A 251 -47.23 8.91 -2.72
CA LYS A 251 -46.96 9.76 -3.92
C LYS A 251 -45.52 10.30 -3.93
N LYS A 252 -44.85 10.05 -5.05
CA LYS A 252 -43.56 10.63 -5.49
C LYS A 252 -43.73 12.14 -5.74
N PRO A 253 -42.66 12.95 -5.61
CA PRO A 253 -42.05 13.50 -6.83
C PRO A 253 -40.52 13.36 -6.91
N ALA A 254 -40.07 13.21 -8.17
CA ALA A 254 -38.72 13.40 -8.72
C ALA A 254 -38.16 14.81 -8.40
N ALA A 255 -36.88 15.17 -8.52
CA ALA A 255 -35.64 14.54 -8.97
C ALA A 255 -34.48 15.42 -8.45
N LEU A 256 -33.34 14.83 -8.12
CA LEU A 256 -32.03 15.44 -8.32
C LEU A 256 -31.08 14.34 -8.86
N VAL A 257 -30.27 14.77 -9.81
CA VAL A 257 -29.50 14.07 -10.85
C VAL A 257 -28.34 13.20 -10.29
N PRO A 258 -27.75 12.27 -11.07
CA PRO A 258 -27.36 10.94 -10.63
C PRO A 258 -25.90 10.87 -10.16
N ALA A 259 -25.66 10.23 -9.03
CA ALA A 259 -24.33 9.73 -8.70
C ALA A 259 -23.95 8.68 -9.77
N GLN A 260 -22.91 8.99 -10.56
CA GLN A 260 -22.27 8.02 -11.44
C GLN A 260 -21.84 6.82 -10.59
N LYS A 261 -22.53 5.70 -10.79
CA LYS A 261 -22.03 4.37 -10.42
C LYS A 261 -20.69 4.19 -11.12
N SER A 262 -19.59 4.30 -10.39
CA SER A 262 -18.41 3.51 -10.70
C SER A 262 -18.85 2.06 -10.60
N GLN A 263 -19.08 1.43 -11.76
CA GLN A 263 -19.30 -0.01 -11.83
C GLN A 263 -18.03 -0.67 -11.30
N GLN A 264 -18.03 -1.08 -10.03
CA GLN A 264 -17.27 -2.26 -9.64
C GLN A 264 -17.86 -3.40 -10.48
N GLN A 265 -17.22 -3.69 -11.61
CA GLN A 265 -17.64 -4.79 -12.46
C GLN A 265 -17.24 -6.07 -11.74
N GLU A 266 -18.25 -6.71 -11.16
CA GLU A 266 -18.14 -7.92 -10.36
C GLU A 266 -17.84 -9.11 -11.27
N TYR A 267 -16.67 -9.72 -11.13
CA TYR A 267 -16.32 -10.92 -11.90
C TYR A 267 -17.18 -12.09 -11.44
N LYS A 268 -17.86 -12.73 -12.39
CA LYS A 268 -18.65 -13.94 -12.13
C LYS A 268 -17.75 -15.16 -12.28
N THR A 269 -17.72 -15.99 -11.25
CA THR A 269 -17.10 -17.31 -11.34
C THR A 269 -18.01 -18.22 -12.18
N ILE A 270 -17.47 -18.81 -13.24
CA ILE A 270 -18.17 -19.76 -14.10
C ILE A 270 -17.40 -21.09 -14.11
N ALA A 271 -18.09 -22.18 -14.46
CA ALA A 271 -17.40 -23.45 -14.66
C ALA A 271 -16.46 -23.32 -15.87
N PRO A 272 -15.24 -23.89 -15.83
CA PRO A 272 -14.29 -23.83 -16.95
C PRO A 272 -14.87 -24.29 -18.31
N GLU A 273 -15.85 -25.20 -18.30
CA GLU A 273 -16.53 -25.71 -19.49
C GLU A 273 -17.52 -24.70 -20.10
N GLN A 274 -17.96 -23.71 -19.33
CA GLN A 274 -18.87 -22.65 -19.76
C GLN A 274 -18.14 -21.45 -20.38
N LEU A 275 -16.80 -21.47 -20.37
CA LEU A 275 -15.98 -20.41 -20.96
C LEU A 275 -16.15 -20.42 -22.48
N SER A 276 -16.57 -19.29 -23.05
CA SER A 276 -16.69 -19.14 -24.51
C SER A 276 -15.32 -19.37 -25.17
N ALA A 277 -15.30 -20.11 -26.28
CA ALA A 277 -14.06 -20.34 -27.05
C ALA A 277 -13.41 -19.03 -27.52
N ASP A 278 -14.22 -17.99 -27.74
CA ASP A 278 -13.79 -16.67 -28.19
C ASP A 278 -13.38 -15.73 -27.04
N ALA A 279 -13.46 -16.19 -25.78
CA ALA A 279 -13.12 -15.35 -24.63
C ALA A 279 -11.63 -14.94 -24.61
N ILE A 280 -10.76 -15.72 -25.25
CA ILE A 280 -9.35 -15.39 -25.49
C ILE A 280 -9.02 -15.74 -26.94
N GLN A 281 -8.78 -14.72 -27.76
CA GLN A 281 -8.35 -14.89 -29.15
C GLN A 281 -6.95 -14.31 -29.35
N THR A 282 -6.13 -15.01 -30.12
CA THR A 282 -4.79 -14.55 -30.50
C THR A 282 -4.89 -13.24 -31.28
N GLY A 283 -4.17 -12.20 -30.84
CA GLY A 283 -4.19 -10.87 -31.47
C GLY A 283 -5.34 -9.95 -31.03
N ALA A 284 -6.33 -10.43 -30.27
CA ALA A 284 -7.45 -9.63 -29.78
C ALA A 284 -7.18 -8.89 -28.46
N GLY A 285 -5.98 -9.02 -27.91
CA GLY A 285 -5.61 -8.42 -26.65
C GLY A 285 -4.28 -8.91 -26.10
N LYS A 286 -4.00 -8.50 -24.85
CA LYS A 286 -2.81 -8.85 -24.10
C LYS A 286 -3.12 -9.99 -23.12
N LEU A 287 -2.38 -11.08 -23.21
CA LEU A 287 -2.46 -12.20 -22.28
C LEU A 287 -1.33 -12.07 -21.25
N VAL A 288 -1.68 -11.81 -19.98
CA VAL A 288 -0.72 -11.67 -18.88
C VAL A 288 -0.75 -12.93 -18.02
N ILE A 289 0.42 -13.55 -17.88
CA ILE A 289 0.66 -14.69 -17.00
C ILE A 289 1.18 -14.14 -15.66
N VAL A 290 0.60 -14.62 -14.57
CA VAL A 290 0.97 -14.29 -13.20
C VAL A 290 1.35 -15.59 -12.49
N ILE A 291 2.63 -15.72 -12.12
CA ILE A 291 3.17 -16.90 -11.43
C ILE A 291 3.41 -16.54 -9.97
N GLY A 292 2.86 -17.33 -9.05
CA GLY A 292 2.91 -17.07 -7.60
C GLY A 292 1.58 -16.53 -7.06
N GLN A 293 1.25 -16.90 -5.83
CA GLN A 293 0.02 -16.46 -5.16
C GLN A 293 0.24 -15.24 -4.24
N GLU A 294 1.48 -15.04 -3.80
CA GLU A 294 1.85 -13.91 -2.93
C GLU A 294 2.12 -12.65 -3.76
N PRO A 295 1.41 -11.54 -3.54
CA PRO A 295 1.41 -10.36 -4.42
C PRO A 295 2.77 -9.77 -4.83
N PHE A 296 3.83 -10.09 -4.09
CA PHE A 296 5.18 -9.53 -4.24
C PHE A 296 6.25 -10.53 -4.63
N ASN A 297 5.92 -11.81 -4.59
CA ASN A 297 6.70 -12.86 -5.24
C ASN A 297 6.05 -13.27 -6.57
N MET A 298 5.01 -12.53 -7.00
CA MET A 298 4.39 -12.72 -8.29
C MET A 298 5.34 -12.28 -9.41
N THR A 299 5.61 -13.20 -10.32
CA THR A 299 6.17 -12.86 -11.62
C THR A 299 5.01 -12.57 -12.57
N MET A 300 4.97 -11.36 -13.12
CA MET A 300 4.06 -11.03 -14.21
C MET A 300 4.83 -10.99 -15.52
N MET A 301 4.40 -11.76 -16.50
CA MET A 301 4.93 -11.73 -17.85
C MET A 301 3.79 -11.72 -18.87
N THR A 302 4.05 -11.22 -20.06
CA THR A 302 3.04 -11.17 -21.14
C THR A 302 3.35 -12.27 -22.13
N ALA A 303 2.38 -13.10 -22.51
CA ALA A 303 2.57 -14.05 -23.60
C ALA A 303 2.55 -13.28 -24.94
N ASN A 304 3.73 -12.81 -25.36
CA ASN A 304 3.85 -11.86 -26.48
C ASN A 304 3.46 -12.46 -27.84
N SER A 305 3.55 -13.79 -27.97
CA SER A 305 3.11 -14.52 -29.17
C SER A 305 1.64 -14.97 -29.07
N GLY A 306 0.91 -14.50 -28.05
CA GLY A 306 -0.51 -14.70 -27.88
C GLY A 306 -0.91 -15.95 -27.11
N GLY A 307 -2.18 -16.29 -27.19
CA GLY A 307 -2.74 -17.48 -26.58
C GLY A 307 -4.18 -17.71 -27.02
N SER A 308 -4.71 -18.86 -26.65
CA SER A 308 -6.03 -19.31 -27.04
C SER A 308 -6.58 -20.33 -26.04
N LEU A 309 -7.90 -20.50 -26.04
CA LEU A 309 -8.56 -21.57 -25.30
C LEU A 309 -8.64 -22.83 -26.15
N GLY A 310 -8.69 -23.98 -25.48
CA GLY A 310 -8.94 -25.26 -26.16
C GLY A 310 -9.19 -26.39 -25.19
N LYS A 311 -9.00 -27.63 -25.67
CA LYS A 311 -9.18 -28.84 -24.86
C LYS A 311 -8.01 -29.79 -25.03
N VAL A 312 -7.54 -30.37 -23.92
CA VAL A 312 -6.57 -31.48 -23.92
C VAL A 312 -7.16 -32.59 -23.06
N ASN A 313 -7.26 -33.81 -23.63
CA ASN A 313 -7.89 -34.95 -22.97
C ASN A 313 -9.30 -34.65 -22.42
N GLY A 314 -10.08 -33.86 -23.16
CA GLY A 314 -11.44 -33.44 -22.77
C GLY A 314 -11.52 -32.32 -21.73
N LYS A 315 -10.40 -31.95 -21.09
CA LYS A 315 -10.36 -30.88 -20.10
C LYS A 315 -10.15 -29.50 -20.75
N PRO A 316 -10.81 -28.44 -20.24
CA PRO A 316 -10.60 -27.09 -20.72
C PRO A 316 -9.18 -26.60 -20.36
N VAL A 317 -8.46 -26.14 -21.37
CA VAL A 317 -7.10 -25.62 -21.23
C VAL A 317 -6.94 -24.26 -21.89
N VAL A 318 -5.90 -23.57 -21.47
CA VAL A 318 -5.42 -22.34 -22.12
C VAL A 318 -3.99 -22.54 -22.60
N PHE A 319 -3.76 -22.17 -23.85
CA PHE A 319 -2.45 -22.15 -24.49
C PHE A 319 -1.86 -20.75 -24.34
N SER A 320 -0.64 -20.67 -23.82
CA SER A 320 0.12 -19.42 -23.68
C SER A 320 1.42 -19.53 -24.47
N ILE A 321 1.63 -18.63 -25.43
CA ILE A 321 2.76 -18.68 -26.36
C ILE A 321 3.72 -17.54 -26.03
N LEU A 322 4.93 -17.91 -25.62
CA LEU A 322 6.03 -16.98 -25.38
C LEU A 322 6.90 -16.89 -26.63
N SER A 323 7.38 -15.68 -26.95
CA SER A 323 8.33 -15.49 -28.04
C SER A 323 9.67 -16.20 -27.75
N PRO A 324 10.46 -16.56 -28.77
CA PRO A 324 11.72 -17.29 -28.58
C PRO A 324 12.72 -16.63 -27.62
N ASP A 325 12.74 -15.30 -27.61
CA ASP A 325 13.63 -14.44 -26.83
C ASP A 325 13.08 -14.08 -25.43
N GLN A 326 11.86 -14.52 -25.11
CA GLN A 326 11.19 -14.15 -23.86
C GLN A 326 11.69 -15.02 -22.69
N PRO A 327 11.96 -14.42 -21.50
CA PRO A 327 12.29 -15.18 -20.29
C PRO A 327 11.18 -16.17 -19.92
N TYR A 328 11.57 -17.41 -19.57
CA TYR A 328 10.64 -18.53 -19.37
C TYR A 328 11.01 -19.42 -18.17
N GLU A 329 12.15 -19.19 -17.51
CA GLU A 329 12.68 -20.04 -16.44
C GLU A 329 11.73 -20.14 -15.25
N GLN A 330 11.00 -19.06 -14.95
CA GLN A 330 10.00 -19.04 -13.89
C GLN A 330 8.75 -19.83 -14.28
N MET A 331 8.39 -19.84 -15.57
CA MET A 331 7.29 -20.66 -16.09
C MET A 331 7.63 -22.15 -16.03
N GLU A 332 8.88 -22.53 -16.27
CA GLU A 332 9.35 -23.92 -16.13
C GLU A 332 9.29 -24.43 -14.69
N LYS A 333 9.59 -23.57 -13.72
CA LYS A 333 9.52 -23.94 -12.29
C LYS A 333 8.12 -23.90 -11.70
N ALA A 334 7.19 -23.17 -12.32
CA ALA A 334 5.84 -23.01 -11.81
C ALA A 334 5.01 -24.29 -11.97
N GLU A 335 4.31 -24.70 -10.91
CA GLU A 335 3.29 -25.76 -10.97
C GLU A 335 1.90 -25.20 -11.33
N SER A 336 1.64 -23.95 -10.96
CA SER A 336 0.38 -23.24 -11.19
C SER A 336 0.61 -21.78 -11.54
N TYR A 337 -0.32 -21.18 -12.28
CA TYR A 337 -0.25 -19.78 -12.68
C TYR A 337 -1.65 -19.23 -12.97
N THR A 338 -1.80 -17.91 -12.94
CA THR A 338 -3.03 -17.21 -13.29
C THR A 338 -2.86 -16.51 -14.62
N ILE A 339 -3.85 -16.61 -15.50
CA ILE A 339 -3.95 -15.80 -16.72
C ILE A 339 -4.92 -14.66 -16.50
N ARG A 340 -4.54 -13.47 -16.97
CA ARG A 340 -5.41 -12.30 -17.08
C ARG A 340 -5.41 -11.85 -18.54
N PHE A 341 -6.56 -11.91 -19.20
CA PHE A 341 -6.72 -11.45 -20.57
C PHE A 341 -7.30 -10.04 -20.61
N TYR A 342 -6.59 -9.13 -21.25
CA TYR A 342 -6.95 -7.73 -21.42
C TYR A 342 -7.26 -7.49 -22.90
N PRO A 343 -8.53 -7.29 -23.30
CA PRO A 343 -8.85 -6.93 -24.68
C PRO A 343 -8.11 -5.65 -25.12
N THR A 344 -7.89 -5.51 -26.43
CA THR A 344 -7.22 -4.33 -26.99
C THR A 344 -7.89 -3.03 -26.50
N GLY A 345 -7.08 -2.14 -25.91
CA GLY A 345 -7.54 -0.85 -25.40
C GLY A 345 -8.16 -0.88 -23.99
N GLN A 346 -8.27 -2.04 -23.33
CA GLN A 346 -8.77 -2.15 -21.96
C GLN A 346 -7.64 -2.20 -20.93
N THR A 347 -7.86 -1.55 -19.79
CA THR A 347 -6.94 -1.52 -18.64
C THR A 347 -7.27 -2.58 -17.58
N GLU A 348 -8.43 -3.21 -17.69
CA GLU A 348 -8.89 -4.28 -16.81
C GLU A 348 -9.05 -5.59 -17.58
N PRO A 349 -8.79 -6.75 -16.95
CA PRO A 349 -8.99 -8.01 -17.63
C PRO A 349 -10.48 -8.31 -17.79
N THR A 350 -10.88 -8.94 -18.89
CA THR A 350 -12.26 -9.47 -19.04
C THR A 350 -12.35 -10.92 -18.63
N VAL A 351 -11.21 -11.62 -18.58
CA VAL A 351 -11.12 -13.03 -18.21
C VAL A 351 -9.92 -13.22 -17.29
N ILE A 352 -10.16 -13.90 -16.16
CA ILE A 352 -9.13 -14.34 -15.22
C ILE A 352 -9.25 -15.86 -15.04
N LEU A 353 -8.16 -16.59 -15.29
CA LEU A 353 -8.13 -18.05 -15.23
C LEU A 353 -7.06 -18.51 -14.24
N GLU A 354 -7.44 -19.31 -13.24
CA GLU A 354 -6.48 -20.02 -12.38
C GLU A 354 -6.15 -21.37 -13.03
N CYS A 355 -4.87 -21.60 -13.30
CA CYS A 355 -4.41 -22.72 -14.12
C CYS A 355 -3.41 -23.60 -13.39
N LYS A 356 -3.53 -24.92 -13.59
CA LYS A 356 -2.47 -25.88 -13.27
C LYS A 356 -1.65 -26.13 -14.51
N LYS A 357 -0.32 -25.97 -14.44
CA LYS A 357 0.56 -26.20 -15.58
C LYS A 357 0.58 -27.69 -15.95
N LEU A 358 0.33 -27.99 -17.21
CA LEU A 358 0.48 -29.33 -17.76
C LEU A 358 1.90 -29.52 -18.33
N PRO A 359 2.42 -30.76 -18.37
CA PRO A 359 3.67 -31.06 -19.05
C PRO A 359 3.64 -30.52 -20.48
N SER A 360 4.61 -29.67 -20.80
CA SER A 360 4.75 -29.06 -22.13
C SER A 360 5.97 -29.69 -22.81
N PRO A 361 5.92 -29.96 -24.12
CA PRO A 361 7.04 -30.56 -24.84
C PRO A 361 8.24 -29.61 -24.87
N ALA A 362 9.46 -30.16 -24.82
CA ALA A 362 10.67 -29.37 -24.91
C ALA A 362 10.71 -28.63 -26.26
N THR A 363 10.81 -27.30 -26.22
CA THR A 363 10.88 -26.46 -27.41
C THR A 363 12.34 -26.30 -27.85
N MET A 364 12.60 -26.41 -29.16
CA MET A 364 13.94 -26.18 -29.73
C MET A 364 14.34 -24.70 -29.61
N GLU A 365 15.65 -24.45 -29.44
CA GLU A 365 16.19 -23.09 -29.36
C GLU A 365 15.82 -22.26 -30.61
N GLY A 366 15.32 -21.04 -30.41
CA GLY A 366 14.84 -20.16 -31.49
C GLY A 366 13.37 -20.30 -31.89
N MET A 367 12.62 -21.26 -31.34
CA MET A 367 11.18 -21.43 -31.59
C MET A 367 10.32 -20.85 -30.46
N PRO A 368 9.10 -20.34 -30.76
CA PRO A 368 8.15 -19.90 -29.72
C PRO A 368 7.78 -21.05 -28.79
N ARG A 369 7.71 -20.75 -27.49
CA ARG A 369 7.42 -21.74 -26.45
C ARG A 369 5.93 -21.74 -26.14
N THR A 370 5.30 -22.90 -26.21
CA THR A 370 3.89 -23.05 -25.88
C THR A 370 3.73 -23.75 -24.54
N TYR A 371 3.06 -23.09 -23.61
CA TYR A 371 2.68 -23.65 -22.32
C TYR A 371 1.19 -23.94 -22.29
N VAL A 372 0.83 -25.06 -21.67
CA VAL A 372 -0.56 -25.50 -21.53
C VAL A 372 -0.96 -25.47 -20.05
N GLY A 373 -2.07 -24.82 -19.75
CA GLY A 373 -2.64 -24.77 -18.40
C GLY A 373 -4.02 -25.40 -18.37
N GLU A 374 -4.22 -26.40 -17.52
CA GLU A 374 -5.56 -26.89 -17.18
C GLU A 374 -6.28 -25.81 -16.37
N ILE A 375 -7.45 -25.36 -16.84
CA ILE A 375 -8.23 -24.30 -16.20
C ILE A 375 -8.98 -24.91 -15.02
N LEU A 376 -8.62 -24.50 -13.81
CA LEU A 376 -9.27 -24.95 -12.58
C LEU A 376 -10.43 -24.02 -12.18
N LYS A 377 -10.26 -22.72 -12.39
CA LYS A 377 -11.27 -21.70 -12.09
C LYS A 377 -11.27 -20.64 -13.17
N ALA A 378 -12.46 -20.27 -13.63
CA ALA A 378 -12.66 -19.22 -14.61
C ALA A 378 -13.52 -18.10 -14.02
N MET A 379 -13.04 -16.87 -14.16
CA MET A 379 -13.75 -15.66 -13.74
C MET A 379 -13.89 -14.77 -14.96
N VAL A 380 -15.12 -14.42 -15.31
CA VAL A 380 -15.46 -13.57 -16.45
C VAL A 380 -16.20 -12.33 -15.98
N LYS A 381 -15.92 -11.23 -16.66
CA LYS A 381 -16.48 -9.91 -16.35
C LYS A 381 -17.91 -9.74 -16.87
#